data_AF-A0A016T9Q1-F1
#
_entry.id   AF-A0A016T9Q1-F1
#
_cell.length_a   1.000
_cell.length_b   1.000
_cell.length_c   1.000
_cell.angle_alpha   90.00
_cell.angle_beta   90.00
_cell.angle_gamma   90.00
#
_symmetry.space_group_name_H-M   'P 1'
#
loop_
_entity.id
_entity.type
_entity.pdbx_description
1 polymer ?
#
loop_
_entity_poly.entity_id
_entity_poly.type
_entity_poly.pdbx_seq_one_letter_code
_entity_poly.pdbx_strand_id
1 'polypeptide(L)'
;MRDPNLKWKDAKVNYFFGNAPENLKANFKKAAAAWAKSTCLNIVEDKNAEDKIQVMRGPSCLSAVGRQGKTQGIWIADNCMTVGSIEHELGHALGLIHTHERHDRDTYIDIIKDNIQQQYRSEFGKETSERTNSYEIPYEYGSIMHYNAYGFAIDKTKPVIVPKQDEKYTRTLGGRILSFLDLLTVNKHYDCLGKCGNSIQCANEGFQNPKNCSECVCPTGYGGPTCDKRPPGCGKTVRVSTNARKIDLFVGELKEGQDYKACNYWFEAPAGKKVEVKLLNLKNWANMHGCTLAGVEIKAQADQRHTGYRFCSPEDKGVTLVSSGKRLPVIIYNTGTAFEVTIEYKAV
;
A
#
# COMPACT_ATOMS: atom_id res chain seq x y z
N MET A 1 -5.16 -10.50 -13.19
CA MET A 1 -5.90 -11.03 -14.37
C MET A 1 -5.90 -12.56 -14.38
N ARG A 2 -6.92 -13.20 -14.99
CA ARG A 2 -6.97 -14.67 -15.20
C ARG A 2 -6.31 -15.14 -16.49
N ASP A 3 -6.37 -14.32 -17.55
CA ASP A 3 -5.78 -14.68 -18.84
C ASP A 3 -4.26 -14.88 -18.70
N PRO A 4 -3.74 -16.10 -18.93
CA PRO A 4 -2.31 -16.39 -18.80
C PRO A 4 -1.47 -15.63 -19.83
N ASN A 5 -2.05 -15.23 -20.97
CA ASN A 5 -1.34 -14.44 -21.98
C ASN A 5 -0.98 -13.05 -21.45
N LEU A 6 -1.72 -12.52 -20.48
CA LEU A 6 -1.41 -11.24 -19.85
C LEU A 6 -0.30 -11.34 -18.78
N LYS A 7 0.17 -12.54 -18.43
CA LYS A 7 1.34 -12.69 -17.54
C LYS A 7 2.63 -12.45 -18.32
N TRP A 8 3.61 -11.82 -17.66
CA TRP A 8 4.98 -11.77 -18.17
C TRP A 8 5.63 -13.15 -18.14
N LYS A 9 6.18 -13.58 -19.29
CA LYS A 9 6.83 -14.89 -19.43
C LYS A 9 8.01 -15.01 -18.48
N ASP A 10 8.16 -16.18 -17.84
CA ASP A 10 9.25 -16.49 -16.91
C ASP A 10 9.43 -15.48 -15.76
N ALA A 11 8.36 -14.75 -15.41
CA ALA A 11 8.40 -13.64 -14.45
C ALA A 11 9.44 -12.55 -14.83
N LYS A 12 9.83 -12.46 -16.10
CA LYS A 12 10.78 -11.48 -16.62
C LYS A 12 10.04 -10.29 -17.24
N VAL A 13 10.23 -9.12 -16.65
CA VAL A 13 9.61 -7.86 -17.10
C VAL A 13 10.72 -6.98 -17.66
N ASN A 14 10.81 -6.89 -18.99
CA ASN A 14 11.81 -6.06 -19.64
C ASN A 14 11.31 -4.62 -19.75
N TYR A 15 12.18 -3.64 -19.59
CA TYR A 15 11.85 -2.24 -19.82
C TYR A 15 12.98 -1.48 -20.53
N PHE A 16 12.66 -0.30 -21.05
CA PHE A 16 13.64 0.70 -21.47
C PHE A 16 13.04 2.11 -21.33
N PHE A 17 13.90 3.12 -21.33
CA PHE A 17 13.48 4.51 -21.25
C PHE A 17 13.32 5.13 -22.64
N GLY A 18 12.14 5.69 -22.92
CA GLY A 18 11.89 6.56 -24.08
C GLY A 18 12.32 8.00 -23.79
N ASN A 19 11.38 8.94 -23.86
CA ASN A 19 11.59 10.36 -23.53
C ASN A 19 11.61 10.65 -22.01
N ALA A 20 11.90 9.66 -21.17
CA ALA A 20 11.86 9.82 -19.71
C ALA A 20 12.99 10.73 -19.21
N PRO A 21 12.72 11.78 -18.43
CA PRO A 21 13.75 12.60 -17.78
C PRO A 21 14.48 11.82 -16.67
N GLU A 22 15.66 12.29 -16.24
CA GLU A 22 16.51 11.58 -15.27
C GLU A 22 15.82 11.29 -13.93
N ASN A 23 15.00 12.21 -13.42
CA ASN A 23 14.22 11.98 -12.21
C ASN A 23 13.20 10.84 -12.37
N LEU A 24 12.54 10.74 -13.54
CA LEU A 24 11.67 9.61 -13.86
C LEU A 24 12.46 8.30 -13.98
N LYS A 25 13.63 8.32 -14.62
CA LYS A 25 14.49 7.12 -14.70
C LYS A 25 14.89 6.63 -13.31
N ALA A 26 15.30 7.54 -12.43
CA ALA A 26 15.67 7.24 -11.06
C ALA A 26 14.49 6.65 -10.27
N ASN A 27 13.33 7.30 -10.30
CA ASN A 27 12.16 6.84 -9.55
C ASN A 27 11.58 5.53 -10.10
N PHE A 28 11.63 5.31 -11.41
CA PHE A 28 11.24 4.03 -12.01
C PHE A 28 12.14 2.88 -11.55
N LYS A 29 13.47 3.08 -11.50
CA LYS A 29 14.39 2.07 -10.98
C LYS A 29 14.11 1.72 -9.52
N LYS A 30 13.75 2.71 -8.70
CA LYS A 30 13.33 2.49 -7.30
C LYS A 30 12.02 1.69 -7.21
N ALA A 31 11.00 2.07 -7.98
CA ALA A 31 9.72 1.36 -8.04
C ALA A 31 9.88 -0.09 -8.52
N ALA A 32 10.66 -0.31 -9.58
CA ALA A 32 11.00 -1.64 -10.07
C ALA A 32 11.74 -2.46 -9.00
N ALA A 33 12.69 -1.86 -8.29
CA ALA A 33 13.40 -2.52 -7.19
C ALA A 33 12.47 -2.90 -6.03
N ALA A 34 11.49 -2.05 -5.68
CA ALA A 34 10.52 -2.33 -4.61
C ALA A 34 9.67 -3.58 -4.91
N TRP A 35 9.12 -3.68 -6.13
CA TRP A 35 8.43 -4.87 -6.59
C TRP A 35 9.36 -6.08 -6.68
N ALA A 36 10.53 -5.93 -7.27
CA ALA A 36 11.48 -7.03 -7.48
C ALA A 36 12.05 -7.57 -6.17
N LYS A 37 12.18 -6.77 -5.11
CA LYS A 37 12.80 -7.20 -3.83
C LYS A 37 11.98 -8.27 -3.09
N SER A 38 10.66 -8.19 -3.18
CA SER A 38 9.73 -9.00 -2.39
C SER A 38 8.90 -9.95 -3.26
N THR A 39 9.27 -10.10 -4.53
CA THR A 39 8.64 -11.01 -5.50
C THR A 39 9.72 -11.78 -6.25
N CYS A 40 9.33 -12.83 -6.98
CA CYS A 40 10.24 -13.54 -7.88
C CYS A 40 10.44 -12.83 -9.23
N LEU A 41 9.82 -11.66 -9.44
CA LEU A 41 9.90 -10.93 -10.70
C LEU A 41 11.31 -10.44 -10.99
N ASN A 42 11.77 -10.63 -12.22
CA ASN A 42 13.02 -10.07 -12.72
C ASN A 42 12.71 -8.87 -13.62
N ILE A 43 12.75 -7.67 -13.04
CA ILE A 43 12.44 -6.41 -13.74
C ILE A 43 13.76 -5.79 -14.21
N VAL A 44 14.04 -5.84 -15.52
CA VAL A 44 15.37 -5.57 -16.08
C VAL A 44 15.31 -4.62 -17.29
N GLU A 45 16.35 -3.81 -17.44
CA GLU A 45 16.49 -2.92 -18.58
C GLU A 45 17.00 -3.71 -19.80
N ASP A 46 16.15 -3.90 -20.82
CA ASP A 46 16.49 -4.58 -22.06
C ASP A 46 15.65 -4.02 -23.22
N LYS A 47 16.23 -3.08 -23.97
CA LYS A 47 15.59 -2.47 -25.14
C LYS A 47 15.42 -3.44 -26.32
N ASN A 48 16.17 -4.53 -26.35
CA ASN A 48 16.19 -5.49 -27.45
C ASN A 48 15.21 -6.65 -27.22
N ALA A 49 14.70 -6.82 -26.00
CA ALA A 49 13.65 -7.79 -25.70
C ALA A 49 12.43 -7.60 -26.60
N GLU A 50 11.80 -8.73 -26.99
CA GLU A 50 10.59 -8.71 -27.82
C GLU A 50 9.44 -8.01 -27.09
N ASP A 51 9.07 -8.53 -25.92
CA ASP A 51 8.06 -7.95 -25.03
C ASP A 51 8.76 -7.06 -24.01
N LYS A 52 8.39 -5.77 -23.98
CA LYS A 52 9.03 -4.78 -23.10
C LYS A 52 8.15 -3.57 -22.82
N ILE A 53 8.40 -2.95 -21.67
CA ILE A 53 7.79 -1.69 -21.25
C ILE A 53 8.66 -0.52 -21.75
N GLN A 54 8.04 0.43 -22.45
CA GLN A 54 8.64 1.73 -22.75
C GLN A 54 8.17 2.76 -21.73
N VAL A 55 9.09 3.23 -20.88
CA VAL A 55 8.80 4.23 -19.85
C VAL A 55 8.94 5.63 -20.45
N MET A 56 7.87 6.43 -20.37
CA MET A 56 7.77 7.72 -21.05
C MET A 56 7.17 8.80 -20.17
N ARG A 57 7.57 10.04 -20.41
CA ARG A 57 6.85 11.22 -19.92
C ARG A 57 5.67 11.49 -20.84
N GLY A 58 4.49 11.68 -20.26
CA GLY A 58 3.24 11.90 -20.99
C GLY A 58 2.31 12.92 -20.30
N PRO A 59 1.13 13.20 -20.89
CA PRO A 59 0.15 14.13 -20.32
C PRO A 59 -0.64 13.54 -19.14
N SER A 60 -0.66 12.22 -19.01
CA SER A 60 -1.35 11.49 -17.94
C SER A 60 -0.52 10.29 -17.47
N CYS A 61 -0.93 9.72 -16.34
CA CYS A 61 -0.34 8.53 -15.74
C CYS A 61 -1.17 7.34 -16.17
N LEU A 62 -0.59 6.43 -16.94
CA LEU A 62 -1.33 5.31 -17.50
C LEU A 62 -0.43 4.11 -17.83
N SER A 63 -1.03 2.94 -17.70
CA SER A 63 -0.40 1.66 -18.01
C SER A 63 -1.47 0.64 -18.37
N ALA A 64 -1.16 -0.24 -19.32
CA ALA A 64 -2.03 -1.36 -19.64
C ALA A 64 -1.97 -2.44 -18.54
N VAL A 65 -3.09 -3.13 -18.30
CA VAL A 65 -3.14 -4.21 -17.31
C VAL A 65 -2.53 -5.49 -17.88
N GLY A 66 -1.37 -5.89 -17.35
CA GLY A 66 -0.61 -7.06 -17.78
C GLY A 66 0.22 -6.83 -19.05
N ARG A 67 0.87 -7.91 -19.49
CA ARG A 67 1.66 -7.96 -20.73
C ARG A 67 0.74 -7.92 -21.96
N GLN A 68 0.97 -6.95 -22.83
CA GLN A 68 0.21 -6.78 -24.09
C GLN A 68 0.89 -7.46 -25.29
N GLY A 69 2.16 -7.85 -25.14
CA GLY A 69 3.03 -8.29 -26.23
C GLY A 69 3.69 -7.11 -26.95
N LYS A 70 4.88 -7.33 -27.51
CA LYS A 70 5.72 -6.30 -28.11
C LYS A 70 5.99 -5.14 -27.12
N THR A 71 6.16 -3.93 -27.63
CA THR A 71 6.39 -2.75 -26.80
C THR A 71 5.06 -2.19 -26.29
N GLN A 72 4.93 -2.03 -24.96
CA GLN A 72 3.81 -1.33 -24.32
C GLN A 72 4.29 -0.11 -23.52
N GLY A 73 3.52 0.98 -23.50
CA GLY A 73 3.90 2.20 -22.80
C GLY A 73 3.49 2.18 -21.33
N ILE A 74 4.38 2.70 -20.46
CA ILE A 74 3.99 3.31 -19.18
C ILE A 74 4.24 4.80 -19.33
N TRP A 75 3.18 5.59 -19.22
CA TRP A 75 3.26 7.05 -19.30
C TRP A 75 3.14 7.64 -17.91
N ILE A 76 3.99 8.62 -17.62
CA ILE A 76 4.01 9.30 -16.32
C ILE A 76 3.92 10.81 -16.58
N ALA A 77 2.87 11.43 -16.04
CA ALA A 77 2.75 12.88 -16.01
C ALA A 77 3.59 13.50 -14.90
N ASP A 78 3.83 14.81 -15.00
CA ASP A 78 4.70 15.55 -14.06
C ASP A 78 4.21 15.44 -12.61
N ASN A 79 2.89 15.44 -12.39
CA ASN A 79 2.28 15.28 -11.06
C ASN A 79 2.32 13.83 -10.52
N CYS A 80 2.80 12.86 -11.31
CA CYS A 80 3.00 11.46 -10.90
C CYS A 80 4.47 11.06 -10.79
N MET A 81 5.41 12.00 -10.83
CA MET A 81 6.85 11.71 -10.74
C MET A 81 7.31 11.32 -9.32
N THR A 82 6.53 10.49 -8.63
CA THR A 82 6.84 9.91 -7.33
C THR A 82 7.04 8.40 -7.47
N VAL A 83 7.83 7.81 -6.57
CA VAL A 83 8.05 6.35 -6.58
C VAL A 83 6.72 5.59 -6.47
N GLY A 84 5.83 5.99 -5.54
CA GLY A 84 4.54 5.32 -5.33
C GLY A 84 3.57 5.42 -6.52
N SER A 85 3.55 6.53 -7.25
CA SER A 85 2.74 6.61 -8.48
C SER A 85 3.31 5.72 -9.59
N ILE A 86 4.62 5.60 -9.70
CA ILE A 86 5.24 4.70 -10.69
C ILE A 86 5.07 3.24 -10.28
N GLU A 87 5.11 2.92 -8.97
CA GLU A 87 4.78 1.58 -8.46
C GLU A 87 3.34 1.16 -8.80
N HIS A 88 2.38 2.11 -8.79
CA HIS A 88 1.00 1.89 -9.22
C HIS A 88 0.92 1.53 -10.71
N GLU A 89 1.52 2.34 -11.58
CA GLU A 89 1.52 2.07 -13.03
C GLU A 89 2.26 0.77 -13.39
N LEU A 90 3.34 0.47 -12.65
CA LEU A 90 4.02 -0.81 -12.79
C LEU A 90 3.13 -1.96 -12.28
N GLY A 91 2.38 -1.78 -11.19
CA GLY A 91 1.38 -2.73 -10.70
C GLY A 91 0.33 -3.10 -11.76
N HIS A 92 -0.14 -2.12 -12.54
CA HIS A 92 -0.97 -2.38 -13.71
C HIS A 92 -0.25 -3.27 -14.73
N ALA A 93 0.96 -2.91 -15.14
CA ALA A 93 1.74 -3.72 -16.09
C ALA A 93 2.03 -5.13 -15.57
N LEU A 94 2.07 -5.33 -14.25
CA LEU A 94 2.21 -6.64 -13.60
C LEU A 94 0.89 -7.45 -13.55
N GLY A 95 -0.25 -6.87 -13.91
CA GLY A 95 -1.54 -7.56 -14.04
C GLY A 95 -2.55 -7.24 -12.94
N LEU A 96 -2.31 -6.19 -12.14
CA LEU A 96 -3.25 -5.68 -11.15
C LEU A 96 -4.25 -4.70 -11.78
N ILE A 97 -5.52 -4.87 -11.45
CA ILE A 97 -6.59 -3.90 -11.75
C ILE A 97 -6.70 -2.91 -10.59
N HIS A 98 -7.54 -1.88 -10.71
CA HIS A 98 -7.86 -1.08 -9.53
C HIS A 98 -8.67 -1.91 -8.52
N THR A 99 -8.35 -1.73 -7.23
CA THR A 99 -8.97 -2.57 -6.17
C THR A 99 -10.47 -2.34 -6.07
N HIS A 100 -10.94 -1.11 -6.34
CA HIS A 100 -12.36 -0.78 -6.41
C HIS A 100 -13.05 -1.33 -7.65
N GLU A 101 -12.37 -2.04 -8.56
CA GLU A 101 -13.00 -2.69 -9.71
C GLU A 101 -13.23 -4.18 -9.48
N ARG A 102 -12.76 -4.74 -8.36
CA ARG A 102 -12.96 -6.17 -8.06
C ARG A 102 -14.44 -6.57 -8.15
N HIS A 103 -14.68 -7.77 -8.67
CA HIS A 103 -16.04 -8.32 -8.81
C HIS A 103 -16.79 -8.41 -7.46
N ASP A 104 -16.06 -8.61 -6.36
CA ASP A 104 -16.57 -8.73 -4.99
C ASP A 104 -16.60 -7.41 -4.20
N ARG A 105 -16.21 -6.28 -4.81
CA ARG A 105 -16.04 -4.99 -4.11
C ARG A 105 -17.28 -4.52 -3.36
N ASP A 106 -18.48 -4.85 -3.85
CA ASP A 106 -19.73 -4.30 -3.31
C ASP A 106 -20.03 -4.90 -1.92
N THR A 107 -19.27 -5.91 -1.49
CA THR A 107 -19.24 -6.37 -0.11
C THR A 107 -18.53 -5.37 0.80
N TYR A 108 -17.54 -4.63 0.29
CA TYR A 108 -16.59 -3.83 1.06
C TYR A 108 -16.77 -2.32 0.91
N ILE A 109 -17.27 -1.86 -0.24
CA ILE A 109 -17.45 -0.44 -0.53
C ILE A 109 -18.81 -0.16 -1.18
N ASP A 110 -19.31 1.06 -0.96
CA ASP A 110 -20.36 1.68 -1.76
C ASP A 110 -19.77 2.67 -2.75
N ILE A 111 -20.33 2.68 -3.96
CA ILE A 111 -20.04 3.67 -5.00
C ILE A 111 -21.23 4.62 -5.11
N ILE A 112 -21.04 5.88 -4.69
CA ILE A 112 -22.06 6.93 -4.70
C ILE A 112 -22.14 7.54 -6.11
N LYS A 113 -22.82 6.83 -7.02
CA LYS A 113 -22.88 7.16 -8.46
C LYS A 113 -23.35 8.59 -8.75
N ASP A 114 -24.27 9.10 -7.94
CA ASP A 114 -24.83 10.46 -8.09
C ASP A 114 -23.80 11.56 -7.85
N ASN A 115 -22.73 11.25 -7.10
CA ASN A 115 -21.64 12.18 -6.87
C ASN A 115 -20.49 12.03 -7.89
N ILE A 116 -20.62 11.16 -8.90
CA ILE A 116 -19.58 10.96 -9.92
C ILE A 116 -19.82 11.88 -11.12
N GLN A 117 -18.79 12.63 -11.49
CA GLN A 117 -18.76 13.40 -12.73
C GLN A 117 -19.11 12.51 -13.93
N GLN A 118 -20.07 12.94 -14.76
CA GLN A 118 -20.68 12.14 -15.82
C GLN A 118 -19.68 11.39 -16.69
N GLN A 119 -18.60 12.05 -17.10
CA GLN A 119 -17.58 11.53 -18.01
C GLN A 119 -16.67 10.46 -17.40
N TYR A 120 -16.69 10.28 -16.07
CA TYR A 120 -15.85 9.30 -15.35
C TYR A 120 -16.64 8.12 -14.79
N ARG A 121 -17.94 8.00 -15.07
CA ARG A 121 -18.76 6.90 -14.52
C ARG A 121 -18.31 5.51 -14.98
N SER A 122 -17.72 5.38 -16.16
CA SER A 122 -17.15 4.13 -16.66
C SER A 122 -16.00 3.62 -15.81
N GLU A 123 -15.20 4.51 -15.22
CA GLU A 123 -14.01 4.21 -14.40
C GLU A 123 -14.35 3.54 -13.05
N PHE A 124 -15.65 3.44 -12.74
CA PHE A 124 -16.17 2.76 -11.55
C PHE A 124 -16.92 1.48 -11.94
N GLY A 125 -16.71 0.95 -13.14
CA GLY A 125 -17.17 -0.38 -13.55
C GLY A 125 -16.62 -1.48 -12.63
N LYS A 126 -17.31 -2.62 -12.56
CA LYS A 126 -16.74 -3.83 -11.96
C LYS A 126 -16.16 -4.69 -13.05
N GLU A 127 -15.01 -5.26 -12.78
CA GLU A 127 -14.53 -6.41 -13.49
C GLU A 127 -15.32 -7.66 -13.13
N THR A 128 -15.28 -8.66 -14.01
CA THR A 128 -16.01 -9.92 -13.80
C THR A 128 -15.13 -10.97 -13.13
N SER A 129 -15.77 -11.97 -12.52
CA SER A 129 -15.10 -13.14 -11.92
C SER A 129 -14.36 -13.99 -12.95
N GLU A 130 -14.76 -13.92 -14.23
CA GLU A 130 -14.15 -14.67 -15.34
C GLU A 130 -12.88 -13.99 -15.85
N ARG A 131 -12.77 -12.66 -15.71
CA ARG A 131 -11.58 -11.90 -16.12
C ARG A 131 -10.55 -11.75 -15.00
N THR A 132 -11.00 -11.72 -13.75
CA THR A 132 -10.17 -11.37 -12.59
C THR A 132 -10.14 -12.48 -11.54
N ASN A 133 -9.04 -12.57 -10.81
CA ASN A 133 -8.85 -13.53 -9.74
C ASN A 133 -8.27 -12.80 -8.53
N SER A 134 -8.96 -12.89 -7.40
CA SER A 134 -8.53 -12.30 -6.14
C SER A 134 -7.51 -13.18 -5.41
N TYR A 135 -7.23 -14.40 -5.86
CA TYR A 135 -6.30 -15.36 -5.25
C TYR A 135 -6.57 -15.63 -3.76
N GLU A 136 -7.84 -15.57 -3.35
CA GLU A 136 -8.26 -15.66 -1.95
C GLU A 136 -7.60 -14.60 -1.05
N ILE A 137 -7.15 -13.50 -1.65
CA ILE A 137 -6.63 -12.34 -0.95
C ILE A 137 -7.81 -11.44 -0.56
N PRO A 138 -7.91 -11.06 0.73
CA PRO A 138 -8.99 -10.21 1.20
C PRO A 138 -8.94 -8.82 0.54
N TYR A 139 -10.05 -8.09 0.60
CA TYR A 139 -10.13 -6.75 0.03
C TYR A 139 -9.22 -5.78 0.80
N GLU A 140 -8.34 -5.06 0.10
CA GLU A 140 -7.31 -4.22 0.70
C GLU A 140 -7.60 -2.73 0.47
N TYR A 141 -8.14 -2.08 1.50
CA TYR A 141 -8.47 -0.65 1.48
C TYR A 141 -7.27 0.25 1.19
N GLY A 142 -6.09 -0.11 1.70
CA GLY A 142 -4.84 0.65 1.56
C GLY A 142 -3.98 0.20 0.40
N SER A 143 -4.53 -0.61 -0.51
CA SER A 143 -3.83 -1.09 -1.70
C SER A 143 -3.34 0.10 -2.52
N ILE A 144 -2.12 0.01 -3.05
CA ILE A 144 -1.59 1.03 -3.95
C ILE A 144 -2.49 1.20 -5.19
N MET A 145 -3.28 0.18 -5.53
CA MET A 145 -4.21 0.14 -6.66
C MET A 145 -5.61 0.66 -6.31
N HIS A 146 -5.88 1.08 -5.07
CA HIS A 146 -7.20 1.60 -4.71
C HIS A 146 -7.33 3.09 -5.07
N TYR A 147 -8.48 3.48 -5.62
CA TYR A 147 -8.83 4.89 -5.79
C TYR A 147 -8.99 5.62 -4.46
N ASN A 148 -8.76 6.94 -4.47
CA ASN A 148 -9.07 7.76 -3.31
C ASN A 148 -10.61 7.92 -3.17
N ALA A 149 -11.07 8.16 -1.94
CA ALA A 149 -12.50 8.20 -1.64
C ALA A 149 -13.27 9.31 -2.38
N TYR A 150 -12.62 10.40 -2.77
CA TYR A 150 -13.24 11.61 -3.33
C TYR A 150 -12.97 11.80 -4.82
N GLY A 151 -12.41 10.78 -5.47
CA GLY A 151 -11.94 10.84 -6.84
C GLY A 151 -13.10 11.08 -7.80
N PHE A 152 -12.94 12.02 -8.72
CA PHE A 152 -13.95 12.36 -9.73
C PHE A 152 -15.31 12.83 -9.15
N ALA A 153 -15.32 13.32 -7.90
CA ALA A 153 -16.52 13.83 -7.25
C ALA A 153 -17.07 15.10 -7.94
N ILE A 154 -18.40 15.26 -7.94
CA ILE A 154 -19.10 16.49 -8.29
C ILE A 154 -19.03 17.44 -7.09
N ASP A 155 -19.53 16.99 -5.94
CA ASP A 155 -19.39 17.65 -4.64
C ASP A 155 -18.14 17.11 -3.95
N LYS A 156 -17.06 17.89 -3.95
CA LYS A 156 -15.76 17.52 -3.37
C LYS A 156 -15.79 17.38 -1.84
N THR A 157 -16.87 17.79 -1.18
CA THR A 157 -17.05 17.60 0.27
C THR A 157 -17.64 16.23 0.61
N LYS A 158 -18.12 15.48 -0.37
CA LYS A 158 -18.72 14.15 -0.20
C LYS A 158 -17.88 13.08 -0.91
N PRO A 159 -17.72 11.89 -0.31
CA PRO A 159 -17.01 10.80 -0.96
C PRO A 159 -17.82 10.23 -2.15
N VAL A 160 -17.09 9.67 -3.12
CA VAL A 160 -17.60 8.79 -4.17
C VAL A 160 -17.50 7.32 -3.75
N ILE A 161 -16.44 6.96 -3.02
CA ILE A 161 -16.24 5.60 -2.49
C ILE A 161 -16.33 5.64 -0.97
N VAL A 162 -17.23 4.84 -0.40
CA VAL A 162 -17.44 4.75 1.06
C VAL A 162 -17.16 3.31 1.53
N PRO A 163 -16.24 3.08 2.47
CA PRO A 163 -16.08 1.77 3.12
C PRO A 163 -17.33 1.35 3.87
N LYS A 164 -17.84 0.14 3.61
CA LYS A 164 -19.08 -0.40 4.21
C LYS A 164 -18.92 -0.84 5.66
N GLN A 165 -17.83 -1.52 5.97
CA GLN A 165 -17.65 -2.11 7.31
C GLN A 165 -17.21 -1.09 8.36
N ASP A 166 -16.29 -0.20 8.00
CA ASP A 166 -15.79 0.84 8.90
C ASP A 166 -15.33 2.06 8.11
N GLU A 167 -16.10 3.15 8.20
CA GLU A 167 -15.82 4.42 7.54
C GLU A 167 -14.46 5.04 7.92
N LYS A 168 -13.83 4.60 9.03
CA LYS A 168 -12.48 5.04 9.40
C LYS A 168 -11.43 4.66 8.34
N TYR A 169 -11.73 3.75 7.42
CA TYR A 169 -10.88 3.45 6.27
C TYR A 169 -10.93 4.52 5.16
N THR A 170 -11.82 5.52 5.24
CA THR A 170 -12.01 6.53 4.18
C THR A 170 -10.70 7.24 3.80
N ARG A 171 -9.83 7.57 4.77
CA ARG A 171 -8.51 8.17 4.50
C ARG A 171 -7.41 7.15 4.18
N THR A 172 -7.64 5.86 4.42
CA THR A 172 -6.75 4.78 3.97
C THR A 172 -6.85 4.59 2.45
N LEU A 173 -8.03 4.81 1.87
CA LEU A 173 -8.26 4.72 0.42
C LEU A 173 -7.39 5.71 -0.37
N GLY A 174 -6.81 5.27 -1.48
CA GLY A 174 -6.03 6.13 -2.37
C GLY A 174 -4.57 6.33 -1.96
N GLY A 175 -4.06 5.50 -1.05
CA GLY A 175 -2.64 5.50 -0.68
C GLY A 175 -1.70 5.32 -1.88
N ARG A 176 -0.43 5.69 -1.70
CA ARG A 176 0.65 5.51 -2.68
C ARG A 176 1.86 4.79 -2.06
N ILE A 177 1.56 3.85 -1.17
CA ILE A 177 2.55 3.02 -0.48
C ILE A 177 2.17 1.58 -0.80
N LEU A 178 3.11 0.82 -1.35
CA LEU A 178 2.94 -0.59 -1.67
C LEU A 178 2.52 -1.40 -0.43
N SER A 179 1.36 -2.05 -0.48
CA SER A 179 0.86 -2.83 0.66
C SER A 179 1.42 -4.26 0.66
N PHE A 180 1.36 -4.91 1.82
CA PHE A 180 1.72 -6.32 1.94
C PHE A 180 0.83 -7.23 1.07
N LEU A 181 -0.47 -6.91 0.95
CA LEU A 181 -1.39 -7.69 0.14
C LEU A 181 -1.22 -7.44 -1.37
N ASP A 182 -0.74 -6.28 -1.79
CA ASP A 182 -0.31 -6.06 -3.19
C ASP A 182 0.84 -7.00 -3.55
N LEU A 183 1.86 -7.08 -2.68
CA LEU A 183 3.00 -7.98 -2.84
C LEU A 183 2.55 -9.45 -2.85
N LEU A 184 1.70 -9.86 -1.91
CA LEU A 184 1.20 -11.22 -1.84
C LEU A 184 0.38 -11.59 -3.09
N THR A 185 -0.45 -10.66 -3.59
CA THR A 185 -1.23 -10.86 -4.82
C THR A 185 -0.31 -11.10 -6.02
N VAL A 186 0.74 -10.29 -6.20
CA VAL A 186 1.71 -10.49 -7.28
C VAL A 186 2.50 -11.80 -7.11
N ASN A 187 2.89 -12.15 -5.88
CA ASN A 187 3.56 -13.43 -5.63
C ASN A 187 2.68 -14.63 -5.96
N LYS A 188 1.37 -14.60 -5.64
CA LYS A 188 0.42 -15.63 -6.07
C LYS A 188 0.20 -15.59 -7.59
N HIS A 189 0.13 -14.41 -8.19
CA HIS A 189 -0.09 -14.27 -9.63
C HIS A 189 1.05 -14.84 -10.48
N TYR A 190 2.31 -14.72 -10.03
CA TYR A 190 3.50 -15.23 -10.73
C TYR A 190 4.07 -16.53 -10.14
N ASP A 191 3.28 -17.23 -9.32
CA ASP A 191 3.64 -18.51 -8.73
C ASP A 191 5.01 -18.46 -8.02
N CYS A 192 5.26 -17.36 -7.31
CA CYS A 192 6.53 -17.09 -6.63
C CYS A 192 6.64 -17.82 -5.28
N LEU A 193 5.51 -18.18 -4.67
CA LEU A 193 5.50 -18.83 -3.36
C LEU A 193 6.06 -20.25 -3.46
N GLY A 194 6.83 -20.69 -2.47
CA GLY A 194 7.40 -22.03 -2.43
C GLY A 194 8.59 -22.29 -3.37
N LYS A 195 9.18 -21.24 -3.99
CA LYS A 195 10.38 -21.37 -4.83
C LYS A 195 11.67 -21.68 -4.05
N CYS A 196 11.65 -21.59 -2.72
CA CYS A 196 12.79 -21.85 -1.88
C CYS A 196 12.97 -23.35 -1.63
N GLY A 197 14.23 -23.82 -1.66
CA GLY A 197 14.57 -25.22 -1.33
C GLY A 197 14.44 -25.56 0.16
N ASN A 198 14.38 -24.53 1.01
CA ASN A 198 14.10 -24.62 2.44
C ASN A 198 12.79 -23.90 2.77
N SER A 199 12.14 -24.26 3.88
CA SER A 199 10.96 -23.58 4.40
C SER A 199 11.25 -22.98 5.77
N ILE A 200 10.79 -21.76 6.00
CA ILE A 200 10.84 -21.08 7.30
C ILE A 200 9.42 -20.68 7.73
N GLN A 201 9.17 -20.65 9.04
CA GLN A 201 7.88 -20.20 9.56
C GLN A 201 7.85 -18.68 9.67
N CYS A 202 6.91 -18.06 8.96
CA CYS A 202 6.65 -16.63 9.04
C CYS A 202 5.51 -16.35 10.03
N ALA A 203 5.80 -15.56 11.07
CA ALA A 203 4.79 -15.08 12.01
C ALA A 203 3.89 -14.03 11.37
N ASN A 204 2.75 -13.73 12.02
CA ASN A 204 1.78 -12.71 11.59
C ASN A 204 1.32 -12.87 10.14
N GLU A 205 1.27 -14.12 9.66
CA GLU A 205 0.88 -14.46 8.28
C GLU A 205 1.75 -13.80 7.20
N GLY A 206 3.03 -13.55 7.50
CA GLY A 206 4.04 -13.27 6.48
C GLY A 206 4.24 -14.44 5.51
N PHE A 207 4.96 -14.21 4.41
CA PHE A 207 5.35 -15.27 3.47
C PHE A 207 6.86 -15.24 3.22
N GLN A 208 7.45 -16.40 2.94
CA GLN A 208 8.90 -16.51 2.70
C GLN A 208 9.30 -15.73 1.44
N ASN A 209 10.35 -14.93 1.52
CA ASN A 209 10.80 -14.12 0.40
C ASN A 209 11.41 -15.02 -0.70
N PRO A 210 10.86 -15.01 -1.93
CA PRO A 210 11.32 -15.90 -3.01
C PRO A 210 12.73 -15.59 -3.53
N LYS A 211 13.30 -14.42 -3.19
CA LYS A 211 14.68 -14.04 -3.55
C LYS A 211 15.66 -14.10 -2.38
N ASN A 212 15.15 -14.23 -1.16
CA ASN A 212 15.96 -14.38 0.03
C ASN A 212 15.30 -15.41 0.95
N CYS A 213 15.61 -16.68 0.70
CA CYS A 213 14.97 -17.81 1.37
C CYS A 213 15.26 -17.94 2.88
N SER A 214 16.06 -17.03 3.44
CA SER A 214 16.36 -16.95 4.87
C SER A 214 15.48 -15.94 5.62
N GLU A 215 14.60 -15.21 4.93
CA GLU A 215 13.71 -14.22 5.55
C GLU A 215 12.29 -14.24 4.97
N CYS A 216 11.37 -13.67 5.73
CA CYS A 216 9.99 -13.47 5.36
C CYS A 216 9.77 -12.04 4.87
N VAL A 217 8.86 -11.87 3.91
CA VAL A 217 8.15 -10.62 3.66
C VAL A 217 7.10 -10.47 4.76
N CYS A 218 7.14 -9.34 5.46
CA CYS A 218 6.32 -9.11 6.65
C CYS A 218 5.21 -8.09 6.41
N PRO A 219 4.04 -8.24 7.02
CA PRO A 219 3.06 -7.16 7.07
C PRO A 219 3.65 -5.89 7.71
N THR A 220 3.19 -4.72 7.26
CA THR A 220 3.63 -3.43 7.79
C THR A 220 3.50 -3.39 9.31
N GLY A 221 4.51 -2.83 9.99
CA GLY A 221 4.57 -2.83 11.47
C GLY A 221 5.21 -4.09 12.08
N TYR A 222 5.58 -5.09 11.28
CA TYR A 222 6.30 -6.30 11.68
C TYR A 222 7.58 -6.48 10.86
N GLY A 223 8.58 -7.14 11.44
CA GLY A 223 9.89 -7.32 10.80
C GLY A 223 10.73 -8.41 11.49
N GLY A 224 12.02 -8.40 11.16
CA GLY A 224 12.91 -9.52 11.46
C GLY A 224 12.75 -10.67 10.46
N PRO A 225 13.67 -11.66 10.46
CA PRO A 225 13.67 -12.74 9.47
C PRO A 225 12.38 -13.56 9.44
N THR A 226 11.64 -13.62 10.54
CA THR A 226 10.41 -14.43 10.70
C THR A 226 9.18 -13.57 11.01
N CYS A 227 9.23 -12.25 10.84
CA CYS A 227 8.12 -11.32 11.12
C CYS A 227 7.63 -11.28 12.57
N ASP A 228 8.41 -11.76 13.52
CA ASP A 228 8.07 -11.84 14.95
C ASP A 228 8.60 -10.64 15.77
N LYS A 229 9.34 -9.73 15.13
CA LYS A 229 9.98 -8.57 15.75
C LYS A 229 9.35 -7.27 15.26
N ARG A 230 9.57 -6.21 16.04
CA ARG A 230 9.29 -4.84 15.60
C ARG A 230 10.29 -4.49 14.48
N PRO A 231 9.87 -3.83 13.39
CA PRO A 231 10.80 -3.38 12.36
C PRO A 231 11.97 -2.59 12.97
N PRO A 232 13.19 -2.76 12.43
CA PRO A 232 14.34 -2.01 12.89
C PRO A 232 14.19 -0.50 12.60
N GLY A 233 15.01 0.31 13.25
CA GLY A 233 14.97 1.77 13.14
C GLY A 233 14.22 2.44 14.29
N CYS A 234 13.71 3.65 14.04
CA CYS A 234 13.07 4.49 15.05
C CYS A 234 11.72 3.91 15.53
N GLY A 235 11.23 4.47 16.64
CA GLY A 235 10.10 3.95 17.40
C GLY A 235 10.54 2.99 18.52
N LYS A 236 9.57 2.47 19.28
CA LYS A 236 9.83 1.64 20.46
C LYS A 236 8.63 0.78 20.83
N THR A 237 8.87 -0.22 21.66
CA THR A 237 7.80 -0.97 22.33
C THR A 237 7.39 -0.24 23.59
N VAL A 238 6.09 0.07 23.72
CA VAL A 238 5.46 0.76 24.84
C VAL A 238 4.60 -0.24 25.60
N ARG A 239 4.91 -0.46 26.88
CA ARG A 239 4.05 -1.25 27.77
C ARG A 239 2.88 -0.39 28.23
N VAL A 240 1.67 -0.88 28.03
CA VAL A 240 0.43 -0.15 28.29
C VAL A 240 -0.14 -0.53 29.64
N SER A 241 -0.60 0.46 30.41
CA SER A 241 -1.35 0.28 31.67
C SER A 241 -2.81 0.67 31.49
N THR A 242 -3.66 0.32 32.46
CA THR A 242 -5.07 0.78 32.50
C THR A 242 -5.21 2.29 32.67
N ASN A 243 -4.24 2.94 33.32
CA ASN A 243 -4.18 4.39 33.41
C ASN A 243 -3.85 5.00 32.04
N ALA A 244 -4.68 5.95 31.60
CA ALA A 244 -4.46 6.70 30.37
C ALA A 244 -3.16 7.50 30.43
N ARG A 245 -2.36 7.39 29.38
CA ARG A 245 -1.10 8.11 29.20
C ARG A 245 -1.06 8.72 27.81
N LYS A 246 -0.25 9.76 27.65
CA LYS A 246 -0.03 10.43 26.35
C LYS A 246 1.38 10.15 25.86
N ILE A 247 1.55 10.13 24.55
CA ILE A 247 2.86 10.04 23.90
C ILE A 247 2.82 10.78 22.57
N ASP A 248 3.89 11.52 22.30
CA ASP A 248 4.15 12.08 20.98
C ASP A 248 4.97 11.06 20.17
N LEU A 249 4.44 10.72 19.00
CA LEU A 249 5.11 9.89 18.02
C LEU A 249 5.67 10.81 16.95
N PHE A 250 6.90 10.56 16.53
CA PHE A 250 7.63 11.45 15.62
C PHE A 250 8.38 10.66 14.56
N VAL A 251 8.29 11.12 13.32
CA VAL A 251 9.17 10.72 12.22
C VAL A 251 9.85 11.96 11.69
N GLY A 252 11.18 12.01 11.84
CA GLY A 252 11.97 13.14 11.35
C GLY A 252 12.09 13.17 9.83
N GLU A 253 12.77 14.18 9.32
CA GLU A 253 12.97 14.39 7.88
C GLU A 253 13.65 13.21 7.18
N LEU A 254 13.42 13.13 5.86
CA LEU A 254 14.10 12.20 4.98
C LEU A 254 15.59 12.55 4.89
N LYS A 255 16.44 11.52 4.86
CA LYS A 255 17.85 11.67 4.49
C LYS A 255 17.97 11.73 2.97
N GLU A 256 19.09 12.27 2.48
CA GLU A 256 19.40 12.27 1.05
C GLU A 256 19.24 10.86 0.44
N GLY A 257 18.54 10.79 -0.70
CA GLY A 257 18.25 9.54 -1.40
C GLY A 257 17.08 8.71 -0.84
N GLN A 258 16.48 9.09 0.31
CA GLN A 258 15.27 8.45 0.82
C GLN A 258 14.02 9.08 0.21
N ASP A 259 13.03 8.26 -0.17
CA ASP A 259 11.70 8.73 -0.60
C ASP A 259 10.60 8.40 0.42
N TYR A 260 10.94 7.58 1.43
CA TYR A 260 10.03 7.13 2.46
C TYR A 260 10.79 6.85 3.75
N LYS A 261 10.18 7.19 4.88
CA LYS A 261 10.68 6.85 6.21
C LYS A 261 9.51 6.57 7.14
N ALA A 262 9.70 5.58 8.01
CA ALA A 262 8.71 5.19 9.01
C ALA A 262 9.38 4.88 10.35
N CYS A 263 8.70 5.25 11.44
CA CYS A 263 9.01 4.82 12.79
C CYS A 263 7.91 3.87 13.28
N ASN A 264 8.32 2.73 13.81
CA ASN A 264 7.39 1.65 14.16
C ASN A 264 7.30 1.53 15.68
N TYR A 265 6.10 1.69 16.22
CA TYR A 265 5.81 1.55 17.64
C TYR A 265 4.92 0.34 17.88
N TRP A 266 5.22 -0.42 18.93
CA TRP A 266 4.35 -1.49 19.40
C TRP A 266 3.79 -1.12 20.76
N PHE A 267 2.47 -1.01 20.87
CA PHE A 267 1.81 -0.88 22.15
C PHE A 267 1.39 -2.27 22.63
N GLU A 268 1.85 -2.65 23.81
CA GLU A 268 1.64 -3.99 24.38
C GLU A 268 0.80 -3.88 25.64
N ALA A 269 -0.44 -4.32 25.56
CA ALA A 269 -1.33 -4.45 26.70
C ALA A 269 -0.94 -5.67 27.58
N PRO A 270 -1.33 -5.67 28.87
CA PRO A 270 -1.24 -6.84 29.72
C PRO A 270 -2.03 -8.03 29.14
N ALA A 271 -1.73 -9.25 29.61
CA ALA A 271 -2.46 -10.44 29.17
C ALA A 271 -3.97 -10.28 29.37
N GLY A 272 -4.76 -10.68 28.38
CA GLY A 272 -6.23 -10.57 28.39
C GLY A 272 -6.80 -9.17 28.14
N LYS A 273 -5.95 -8.15 27.94
CA LYS A 273 -6.35 -6.77 27.66
C LYS A 273 -6.07 -6.37 26.22
N LYS A 274 -6.75 -5.32 25.76
CA LYS A 274 -6.54 -4.67 24.46
C LYS A 274 -5.93 -3.28 24.66
N VAL A 275 -5.42 -2.69 23.59
CA VAL A 275 -4.92 -1.31 23.58
C VAL A 275 -6.00 -0.42 22.98
N GLU A 276 -6.48 0.56 23.75
CA GLU A 276 -7.24 1.69 23.23
C GLU A 276 -6.27 2.85 22.95
N VAL A 277 -6.39 3.47 21.78
CA VAL A 277 -5.69 4.72 21.43
C VAL A 277 -6.70 5.77 20.98
N LYS A 278 -6.43 7.03 21.31
CA LYS A 278 -7.18 8.20 20.86
C LYS A 278 -6.24 9.23 20.25
N LEU A 279 -6.53 9.69 19.04
CA LEU A 279 -5.77 10.76 18.39
C LEU A 279 -6.09 12.10 19.07
N LEU A 280 -5.07 12.75 19.64
CA LEU A 280 -5.24 14.03 20.33
C LEU A 280 -4.84 15.21 19.45
N ASN A 281 -3.78 15.05 18.67
CA ASN A 281 -3.26 16.12 17.82
C ASN A 281 -2.39 15.55 16.69
N LEU A 282 -2.46 16.14 15.50
CA LEU A 282 -1.60 15.83 14.35
C LEU A 282 -0.93 17.14 13.92
N LYS A 283 0.40 17.19 13.86
CA LYS A 283 1.18 18.38 13.46
C LYS A 283 1.90 18.11 12.12
N ASN A 284 2.25 19.19 11.41
CA ASN A 284 2.93 19.16 10.09
C ASN A 284 2.10 18.44 9.01
N TRP A 285 0.92 19.00 8.77
CA TRP A 285 -0.21 18.37 8.08
C TRP A 285 0.07 18.05 6.61
N ALA A 286 -0.11 16.78 6.24
CA ALA A 286 -0.21 16.38 4.84
C ALA A 286 -1.62 16.66 4.26
N ASN A 287 -2.64 16.81 5.12
CA ASN A 287 -4.08 16.96 4.82
C ASN A 287 -4.48 16.60 3.38
N MET A 288 -4.38 15.31 3.07
CA MET A 288 -4.69 14.79 1.74
C MET A 288 -5.31 13.40 1.84
N HIS A 289 -6.17 13.08 0.88
CA HIS A 289 -6.74 11.75 0.77
C HIS A 289 -5.64 10.69 0.55
N GLY A 290 -5.81 9.50 1.14
CA GLY A 290 -4.82 8.43 1.10
C GLY A 290 -3.60 8.64 2.00
N CYS A 291 -3.47 9.80 2.65
CA CYS A 291 -2.34 10.19 3.50
C CYS A 291 -0.97 9.95 2.82
N THR A 292 -0.84 10.30 1.54
CA THR A 292 0.30 9.86 0.72
C THR A 292 1.62 10.55 1.07
N LEU A 293 1.58 11.76 1.65
CA LEU A 293 2.79 12.51 2.02
C LEU A 293 3.29 12.19 3.43
N ALA A 294 2.39 12.05 4.39
CA ALA A 294 2.70 11.69 5.77
C ALA A 294 1.43 11.26 6.49
N GLY A 295 1.59 10.48 7.55
CA GLY A 295 0.47 10.07 8.38
C GLY A 295 0.86 9.08 9.47
N VAL A 296 -0.16 8.69 10.23
CA VAL A 296 -0.10 7.57 11.16
C VAL A 296 -1.00 6.45 10.66
N GLU A 297 -0.46 5.24 10.57
CA GLU A 297 -1.18 4.00 10.31
C GLU A 297 -1.33 3.23 11.63
N ILE A 298 -2.55 2.87 12.00
CA ILE A 298 -2.88 2.15 13.24
C ILE A 298 -3.52 0.81 12.86
N LYS A 299 -2.85 -0.29 13.21
CA LYS A 299 -3.26 -1.66 12.84
C LYS A 299 -4.13 -2.32 13.91
N ALA A 300 -5.33 -1.75 14.13
CA ALA A 300 -6.25 -2.20 15.16
C ALA A 300 -7.07 -3.46 14.79
N GLN A 301 -7.13 -3.82 13.50
CA GLN A 301 -7.86 -4.97 12.98
C GLN A 301 -7.29 -6.33 13.45
N ALA A 302 -8.06 -7.42 13.29
CA ALA A 302 -7.61 -8.77 13.66
C ALA A 302 -6.54 -9.29 12.69
N ASP A 303 -6.82 -9.22 11.39
CA ASP A 303 -5.90 -9.62 10.35
C ASP A 303 -4.83 -8.54 10.14
N GLN A 304 -3.61 -8.84 10.58
CA GLN A 304 -2.48 -7.94 10.55
C GLN A 304 -1.84 -7.82 9.16
N ARG A 305 -2.28 -8.59 8.15
CA ARG A 305 -1.84 -8.45 6.76
C ARG A 305 -2.33 -7.14 6.14
N HIS A 306 -3.50 -6.67 6.57
CA HIS A 306 -4.13 -5.47 6.02
C HIS A 306 -3.40 -4.18 6.33
N THR A 307 -3.45 -3.20 5.44
CA THR A 307 -3.12 -1.82 5.79
C THR A 307 -4.06 -1.35 6.92
N GLY A 308 -3.48 -0.70 7.94
CA GLY A 308 -4.25 -0.14 9.05
C GLY A 308 -5.08 1.09 8.68
N TYR A 309 -5.77 1.62 9.67
CA TYR A 309 -6.43 2.93 9.55
C TYR A 309 -5.39 4.02 9.43
N ARG A 310 -5.51 4.89 8.42
CA ARG A 310 -4.58 6.00 8.18
C ARG A 310 -5.21 7.34 8.52
N PHE A 311 -4.46 8.16 9.23
CA PHE A 311 -4.87 9.51 9.63
C PHE A 311 -3.72 10.49 9.41
N CYS A 312 -4.07 11.68 8.93
CA CYS A 312 -3.10 12.72 8.54
C CYS A 312 -3.70 14.14 8.51
N SER A 313 -4.96 14.28 8.94
CA SER A 313 -5.70 15.55 8.95
C SER A 313 -6.03 15.98 10.38
N PRO A 314 -6.08 17.29 10.68
CA PRO A 314 -6.60 17.80 11.95
C PRO A 314 -8.03 17.32 12.26
N GLU A 315 -8.83 17.05 11.23
CA GLU A 315 -10.19 16.48 11.34
C GLU A 315 -10.21 15.08 11.96
N ASP A 316 -9.07 14.36 11.95
CA ASP A 316 -8.94 13.03 12.54
C ASP A 316 -8.79 13.09 14.07
N LYS A 317 -8.68 14.28 14.64
CA LYS A 317 -8.62 14.48 16.08
C LYS A 317 -9.87 13.91 16.75
N GLY A 318 -9.67 13.15 17.82
CA GLY A 318 -10.73 12.54 18.61
C GLY A 318 -11.09 11.13 18.17
N VAL A 319 -10.59 10.66 17.02
CA VAL A 319 -10.77 9.25 16.60
C VAL A 319 -10.17 8.33 17.66
N THR A 320 -10.96 7.35 18.08
CA THR A 320 -10.58 6.30 19.03
C THR A 320 -10.62 4.94 18.35
N LEU A 321 -9.58 4.12 18.59
CA LEU A 321 -9.46 2.76 18.09
C LEU A 321 -9.10 1.82 19.23
N VAL A 322 -9.65 0.61 19.20
CA VAL A 322 -9.31 -0.48 20.12
C VAL A 322 -8.72 -1.63 19.32
N SER A 323 -7.56 -2.12 19.73
CA SER A 323 -6.90 -3.23 19.06
C SER A 323 -7.69 -4.54 19.20
N SER A 324 -7.60 -5.38 18.18
CA SER A 324 -8.17 -6.73 18.17
C SER A 324 -7.57 -7.65 19.21
N GLY A 325 -6.27 -7.49 19.51
CA GLY A 325 -5.52 -8.28 20.48
C GLY A 325 -4.64 -7.43 21.41
N LYS A 326 -3.71 -8.08 22.11
CA LYS A 326 -2.84 -7.42 23.10
C LYS A 326 -1.82 -6.44 22.51
N ARG A 327 -1.46 -6.62 21.24
CA ARG A 327 -0.47 -5.81 20.53
C ARG A 327 -1.17 -4.88 19.55
N LEU A 328 -0.76 -3.63 19.53
CA LEU A 328 -1.16 -2.64 18.54
C LEU A 328 0.08 -2.03 17.86
N PRO A 329 0.36 -2.41 16.62
CA PRO A 329 1.33 -1.69 15.79
C PRO A 329 0.79 -0.31 15.40
N VAL A 330 1.61 0.72 15.65
CA VAL A 330 1.38 2.10 15.20
C VAL A 330 2.60 2.55 14.41
N ILE A 331 2.38 2.89 13.14
CA ILE A 331 3.42 3.26 12.20
C ILE A 331 3.23 4.73 11.84
N ILE A 332 4.22 5.56 12.14
CA ILE A 332 4.23 6.96 11.73
C ILE A 332 5.23 7.12 10.58
N TYR A 333 4.82 7.75 9.48
CA TYR A 333 5.61 7.80 8.26
C TYR A 333 5.52 9.13 7.53
N ASN A 334 6.51 9.38 6.66
CA ASN A 334 6.52 10.49 5.70
C ASN A 334 7.24 10.11 4.39
N THR A 335 6.97 10.89 3.35
CA THR A 335 7.66 10.90 2.05
C THR A 335 8.26 12.28 1.72
N GLY A 336 8.43 13.11 2.74
CA GLY A 336 8.92 14.48 2.59
C GLY A 336 9.35 15.08 3.93
N THR A 337 8.48 15.87 4.53
CA THR A 337 8.77 16.61 5.78
C THR A 337 8.48 15.79 7.03
N ALA A 338 9.06 16.20 8.16
CA ALA A 338 8.82 15.58 9.46
C ALA A 338 7.34 15.61 9.85
N PHE A 339 6.85 14.55 10.48
CA PHE A 339 5.45 14.42 10.90
C PHE A 339 5.38 13.96 12.37
N GLU A 340 4.40 14.49 13.10
CA GLU A 340 4.21 14.23 14.52
C GLU A 340 2.72 14.01 14.83
N VAL A 341 2.43 13.02 15.67
CA VAL A 341 1.09 12.77 16.21
C VAL A 341 1.16 12.55 17.71
N THR A 342 0.29 13.24 18.46
CA THR A 342 0.06 12.98 19.88
C THR A 342 -1.10 12.02 20.03
N ILE A 343 -0.87 10.91 20.72
CA ILE A 343 -1.92 9.95 21.06
C ILE A 343 -2.06 9.77 22.56
N GLU A 344 -3.29 9.57 23.02
CA GLU A 344 -3.60 9.00 24.31
C GLU A 344 -3.76 7.49 24.17
N TYR A 345 -3.27 6.71 25.13
CA TYR A 345 -3.36 5.26 25.12
C TYR A 345 -3.59 4.68 26.51
N LYS A 346 -4.34 3.58 26.59
CA LYS A 346 -4.58 2.78 27.80
C LYS A 346 -4.92 1.33 27.46
N ALA A 347 -4.82 0.47 28.46
CA ALA A 347 -5.26 -0.92 28.37
C ALA A 347 -6.74 -0.98 28.76
N VAL A 348 -7.56 -1.64 27.93
CA VAL A 348 -9.00 -1.85 28.16
C VAL A 348 -9.35 -3.31 28.28
#